data_AF-A0A432SK42-F1
#
_entry.id   AF-A0A432SK42-F1
#
_cell.length_a   1.000
_cell.length_b   1.000
_cell.length_c   1.000
_cell.angle_alpha   90.00
_cell.angle_beta   90.00
_cell.angle_gamma   90.00
#
_symmetry.space_group_name_H-M   'P 1'
#
loop_
_entity.id
_entity.type
_entity.pdbx_description
1 polymer ?
#
loop_
_entity_poly.entity_id
_entity_poly.type
_entity_poly.pdbx_seq_one_letter_code
_entity_poly.pdbx_strand_id
1 'polypeptide(L)'
;MIHQKKMMHRMFQSVPAEKATLLQTGDAKMFCTECGMNLPMFYKTNHAADVDGKVKQYCSIHCLVEDKEKNGKDLKNIRVVDVQTLKFIPVEKATYVVGSSVKGTMSMTSKYAFADKAAAEAFAKEHGGKVTDFNGAYEEAKKDFANDSAMIAGKQAMMAKKGAMLYAKKCQPTDVKFSSPAEAKAYVMKNGLCKGLNPKQLQAVGLFLSRR
;
A
#
# COMPACT_ATOMS: atom_id res chain seq x y z
N MET A 1 -38.36 12.53 -2.41
CA MET A 1 -37.83 11.31 -1.74
C MET A 1 -36.34 11.23 -2.01
N ILE A 2 -35.53 11.76 -1.09
CA ILE A 2 -34.08 11.84 -1.23
C ILE A 2 -33.52 10.44 -0.99
N HIS A 3 -33.03 9.82 -2.06
CA HIS A 3 -32.33 8.54 -1.96
C HIS A 3 -31.09 8.71 -1.07
N GLN A 4 -31.15 8.10 0.12
CA GLN A 4 -29.98 7.82 0.94
C GLN A 4 -28.96 7.07 0.08
N LYS A 5 -27.95 7.80 -0.39
CA LYS A 5 -26.72 7.20 -0.94
C LYS A 5 -26.13 6.40 0.21
N LYS A 6 -26.28 5.07 0.15
CA LYS A 6 -25.58 4.09 0.99
C LYS A 6 -24.12 4.55 1.09
N MET A 7 -23.73 5.14 2.22
CA MET A 7 -22.33 5.42 2.49
C MET A 7 -21.66 4.07 2.67
N MET A 8 -21.15 3.50 1.57
CA MET A 8 -20.12 2.47 1.68
C MET A 8 -19.04 3.10 2.57
N HIS A 9 -18.87 2.59 3.79
CA HIS A 9 -17.84 3.10 4.71
C HIS A 9 -16.51 3.10 3.96
N ARG A 10 -16.11 4.29 3.52
CA ARG A 10 -14.89 4.48 2.76
C ARG A 10 -13.77 4.28 3.76
N MET A 11 -12.92 3.30 3.49
CA MET A 11 -11.71 3.05 4.27
C MET A 11 -10.98 4.38 4.49
N PHE A 12 -10.59 4.69 5.72
CA PHE A 12 -9.95 5.95 6.08
C PHE A 12 -8.76 6.28 5.17
N GLN A 13 -8.00 5.24 4.78
CA GLN A 13 -6.78 5.33 3.96
C GLN A 13 -7.06 5.71 2.50
N SER A 14 -8.28 5.48 2.02
CA SER A 14 -8.63 5.57 0.60
C SER A 14 -8.93 7.00 0.17
N VAL A 15 -8.38 7.38 -0.97
CA VAL A 15 -8.70 8.64 -1.65
C VAL A 15 -9.21 8.35 -3.07
N PRO A 16 -9.92 9.29 -3.71
CA PRO A 16 -10.23 9.18 -5.14
C PRO A 16 -8.93 9.16 -5.96
N ALA A 17 -8.90 8.45 -7.08
CA ALA A 17 -7.68 8.29 -7.87
C ALA A 17 -7.12 9.64 -8.35
N GLU A 18 -8.00 10.58 -8.69
CA GLU A 18 -7.69 11.95 -9.10
C GLU A 18 -7.08 12.81 -7.98
N LYS A 19 -7.21 12.40 -6.71
CA LYS A 19 -6.56 13.06 -5.57
C LYS A 19 -5.23 12.40 -5.19
N ALA A 20 -4.90 11.25 -5.76
CA ALA A 20 -3.68 10.54 -5.46
C ALA A 20 -2.54 11.03 -6.36
N THR A 21 -1.43 11.44 -5.77
CA THR A 21 -0.19 11.72 -6.49
C THR A 21 0.60 10.43 -6.66
N LEU A 22 0.88 10.04 -7.90
CA LEU A 22 1.74 8.90 -8.22
C LEU A 22 3.10 9.42 -8.64
N LEU A 23 4.10 9.18 -7.81
CA LEU A 23 5.48 9.58 -8.03
C LEU A 23 6.24 8.56 -8.89
N GLN A 24 5.82 7.30 -8.89
CA GLN A 24 6.38 6.28 -9.77
C GLN A 24 5.74 6.36 -11.17
N THR A 25 6.48 5.91 -12.19
CA THR A 25 6.07 5.96 -13.60
C THR A 25 5.84 4.55 -14.18
N GLY A 26 5.37 4.49 -15.43
CA GLY A 26 5.15 3.23 -16.14
C GLY A 26 3.78 2.58 -15.90
N ASP A 27 3.55 1.42 -16.52
CA ASP A 27 2.24 0.76 -16.53
C ASP A 27 1.79 0.29 -15.14
N ALA A 28 2.74 -0.05 -14.27
CA ALA A 28 2.48 -0.47 -12.90
C ALA A 28 2.33 0.69 -11.91
N LYS A 29 2.28 1.95 -12.39
CA LYS A 29 2.36 3.14 -11.50
C LYS A 29 1.27 3.24 -10.43
N MET A 30 0.15 2.56 -10.62
CA MET A 30 -0.98 2.53 -9.69
C MET A 30 -0.77 1.59 -8.49
N PHE A 31 0.30 0.80 -8.48
CA PHE A 31 0.48 -0.31 -7.56
C PHE A 31 1.79 -0.19 -6.76
N CYS A 32 1.71 -0.52 -5.47
CA CYS A 32 2.87 -0.68 -4.60
C CYS A 32 3.84 -1.68 -5.21
N THR A 33 5.12 -1.31 -5.30
CA THR A 33 6.16 -2.15 -5.93
C THR A 33 6.35 -3.48 -5.21
N GLU A 34 6.20 -3.49 -3.88
CA GLU A 34 6.50 -4.67 -3.06
C GLU A 34 5.33 -5.66 -2.97
N CYS A 35 4.10 -5.16 -2.79
CA CYS A 35 2.94 -6.04 -2.54
C CYS A 35 1.86 -5.97 -3.63
N GLY A 36 2.00 -5.07 -4.61
CA GLY A 36 1.03 -4.85 -5.69
C GLY A 36 -0.27 -4.16 -5.29
N MET A 37 -0.48 -3.80 -4.01
CA MET A 37 -1.70 -3.13 -3.56
C MET A 37 -1.90 -1.77 -4.24
N ASN A 38 -3.16 -1.39 -4.46
CA ASN A 38 -3.50 -0.15 -5.16
C ASN A 38 -3.17 1.09 -4.32
N LEU A 39 -2.28 1.95 -4.82
CA LEU A 39 -1.77 3.10 -4.09
C LEU A 39 -2.88 4.10 -3.69
N PRO A 40 -3.85 4.48 -4.54
CA PRO A 40 -4.98 5.32 -4.13
C PRO A 40 -5.87 4.73 -3.01
N MET A 41 -6.04 3.40 -2.98
CA MET A 41 -6.85 2.73 -1.96
C MET A 41 -6.21 2.80 -0.56
N PHE A 42 -4.88 2.91 -0.49
CA PHE A 42 -4.11 2.97 0.76
C PHE A 42 -3.30 4.27 0.89
N TYR A 43 -3.77 5.33 0.23
CA TYR A 43 -2.97 6.51 -0.05
C TYR A 43 -2.48 7.24 1.19
N LYS A 44 -3.30 7.34 2.25
CA LYS A 44 -2.89 8.02 3.50
C LYS A 44 -1.84 7.28 4.33
N THR A 45 -1.43 6.09 3.90
CA THR A 45 -0.29 5.38 4.47
C THR A 45 0.88 5.28 3.49
N ASN A 46 0.77 5.88 2.30
CA ASN A 46 1.79 5.75 1.28
C ASN A 46 3.11 6.37 1.71
N HIS A 47 4.19 5.70 1.34
CA HIS A 47 5.55 6.20 1.40
C HIS A 47 6.17 6.17 0.00
N ALA A 48 7.26 6.89 -0.19
CA ALA A 48 8.05 6.85 -1.41
C ALA A 48 9.53 7.01 -1.08
N ALA A 49 10.40 6.46 -1.91
CA ALA A 49 11.84 6.62 -1.80
C ALA A 49 12.49 6.56 -3.18
N ASP A 50 13.67 7.17 -3.30
CA ASP A 50 14.54 6.98 -4.45
C ASP A 50 15.37 5.71 -4.22
N VAL A 51 15.27 4.76 -5.14
CA VAL A 51 15.91 3.45 -5.11
C VAL A 51 16.44 3.13 -6.50
N ASP A 52 17.73 2.82 -6.61
CA ASP A 52 18.39 2.46 -7.87
C ASP A 52 18.13 3.49 -9.02
N GLY A 53 18.14 4.79 -8.67
CA GLY A 53 17.93 5.89 -9.61
C GLY A 53 16.46 6.11 -10.05
N LYS A 54 15.50 5.44 -9.41
CA LYS A 54 14.06 5.58 -9.71
C LYS A 54 13.26 5.84 -8.43
N VAL A 55 12.11 6.49 -8.55
CA VAL A 55 11.17 6.63 -7.44
C VAL A 55 10.32 5.37 -7.32
N LYS A 56 10.35 4.71 -6.16
CA LYS A 56 9.40 3.67 -5.76
C LYS A 56 8.34 4.26 -4.82
N GLN A 57 7.09 3.81 -4.94
CA GLN A 57 6.05 4.09 -3.95
C GLN A 57 5.55 2.80 -3.29
N TYR A 58 5.30 2.94 -1.98
CA TYR A 58 4.92 1.88 -1.09
C TYR A 58 3.54 2.18 -0.51
N CYS A 59 2.68 1.16 -0.38
CA CYS A 59 1.35 1.36 0.20
C CYS A 59 1.38 1.65 1.71
N SER A 60 2.48 1.33 2.38
CA SER A 60 2.68 1.51 3.82
C SER A 60 4.16 1.50 4.19
N ILE A 61 4.46 1.95 5.41
CA ILE A 61 5.80 1.85 6.00
C ILE A 61 6.26 0.39 6.17
N HIS A 62 5.35 -0.58 6.26
CA HIS A 62 5.72 -2.00 6.26
C HIS A 62 6.41 -2.40 4.95
N CYS A 63 5.89 -1.96 3.80
CA CYS A 63 6.53 -2.23 2.51
C CYS A 63 7.83 -1.43 2.33
N LEU A 64 7.93 -0.25 2.94
CA LEU A 64 9.19 0.51 3.00
C LEU A 64 10.27 -0.27 3.77
N VAL A 65 9.91 -0.82 4.95
CA VAL A 65 10.76 -1.69 5.77
C VAL A 65 11.11 -2.98 5.02
N GLU A 66 10.16 -3.58 4.31
CA GLU A 66 10.42 -4.78 3.49
C GLU A 66 11.53 -4.50 2.46
N ASP A 67 11.42 -3.40 1.71
CA ASP A 67 12.38 -3.09 0.65
C ASP A 67 13.77 -2.75 1.23
N LYS A 68 13.83 -2.05 2.37
CA LYS A 68 15.10 -1.71 3.01
C LYS A 68 15.74 -2.90 3.73
N GLU A 69 15.03 -3.50 4.67
CA GLU A 69 15.61 -4.46 5.62
C GLU A 69 15.70 -5.88 5.04
N LYS A 70 14.71 -6.29 4.24
CA LYS A 70 14.67 -7.65 3.68
C LYS A 70 15.26 -7.71 2.27
N ASN A 71 14.95 -6.73 1.41
CA ASN A 71 15.49 -6.70 0.05
C ASN A 71 16.86 -6.00 -0.04
N GLY A 72 17.34 -5.41 1.06
CA GLY A 72 18.66 -4.77 1.13
C GLY A 72 18.79 -3.52 0.27
N LYS A 73 17.68 -2.85 -0.06
CA LYS A 73 17.72 -1.64 -0.89
C LYS A 73 18.18 -0.43 -0.10
N ASP A 74 18.99 0.41 -0.76
CA ASP A 74 19.33 1.73 -0.24
C ASP A 74 18.22 2.73 -0.63
N LEU A 75 17.53 3.25 0.38
CA LEU A 75 16.38 4.13 0.23
C LEU A 75 16.81 5.56 0.55
N LYS A 76 16.70 6.46 -0.42
CA LYS A 76 17.04 7.88 -0.29
C LYS A 76 15.80 8.76 -0.43
N ASN A 77 15.87 9.99 0.08
CA ASN A 77 14.81 11.00 -0.04
C ASN A 77 13.42 10.44 0.33
N ILE A 78 13.35 9.79 1.49
CA ILE A 78 12.14 9.11 1.94
C ILE A 78 11.05 10.15 2.20
N ARG A 79 9.87 9.90 1.63
CA ARG A 79 8.70 10.77 1.70
C ARG A 79 7.49 9.98 2.18
N VAL A 80 6.57 10.66 2.85
CA VAL A 80 5.29 10.11 3.31
C VAL A 80 4.14 11.01 2.92
N VAL A 81 2.95 10.45 2.70
CA VAL A 81 1.74 11.23 2.50
C VAL A 81 1.25 11.79 3.84
N ASP A 82 1.11 13.11 3.91
CA ASP A 82 0.40 13.78 4.99
C ASP A 82 -1.12 13.47 4.93
N VAL A 83 -1.67 12.98 6.04
CA VAL A 83 -3.07 12.54 6.15
C VAL A 83 -4.08 13.64 5.81
N GLN A 84 -3.77 14.91 6.15
CA GLN A 84 -4.70 16.02 5.98
C GLN A 84 -4.66 16.60 4.56
N THR A 85 -3.46 16.97 4.09
CA THR A 85 -3.29 17.66 2.81
C THR A 85 -3.15 16.73 1.61
N LEU A 86 -2.91 15.42 1.84
CA LEU A 86 -2.67 14.41 0.81
C LEU A 86 -1.39 14.64 -0.02
N LYS A 87 -0.51 15.55 0.43
CA LYS A 87 0.77 15.85 -0.21
C LYS A 87 1.87 14.95 0.34
N PHE A 88 2.84 14.62 -0.49
CA PHE A 88 4.08 14.00 -0.01
C PHE A 88 4.94 15.04 0.70
N ILE A 89 5.45 14.68 1.87
CA ILE A 89 6.39 15.46 2.66
C ILE A 89 7.63 14.61 2.99
N PRO A 90 8.82 15.22 3.19
CA PRO A 90 9.97 14.52 3.75
C PRO A 90 9.61 13.91 5.11
N VAL A 91 10.04 12.68 5.37
CA VAL A 91 9.71 11.97 6.62
C VAL A 91 10.31 12.63 7.86
N GLU A 92 11.42 13.37 7.70
CA GLU A 92 12.08 14.14 8.75
C GLU A 92 11.22 15.31 9.24
N LYS A 93 10.21 15.71 8.45
CA LYS A 93 9.24 16.76 8.80
C LYS A 93 7.90 16.20 9.24
N ALA A 94 7.75 14.88 9.30
CA ALA A 94 6.49 14.22 9.61
C ALA A 94 6.39 13.87 11.10
N THR A 95 5.22 14.13 11.68
CA THR A 95 4.82 13.58 12.98
C THR A 95 3.90 12.39 12.75
N TYR A 96 4.22 11.25 13.36
CA TYR A 96 3.46 10.01 13.22
C TYR A 96 2.56 9.76 14.43
N VAL A 97 1.37 9.21 14.17
CA VAL A 97 0.55 8.54 15.17
C VAL A 97 0.62 7.04 14.94
N VAL A 98 1.10 6.32 15.95
CA VAL A 98 1.36 4.87 15.91
C VAL A 98 0.39 4.15 16.84
N GLY A 99 -0.26 3.10 16.37
CA GLY A 99 -1.16 2.28 17.19
C GLY A 99 -2.52 2.90 17.48
N SER A 100 -3.03 3.77 16.58
CA SER A 100 -4.40 4.27 16.67
C SER A 100 -5.42 3.16 16.37
N SER A 101 -6.68 3.37 16.80
CA SER A 101 -7.82 2.51 16.48
C SER A 101 -8.19 2.49 14.99
N VAL A 102 -7.71 3.44 14.19
CA VAL A 102 -7.87 3.43 12.74
C VAL A 102 -6.96 2.35 12.15
N LYS A 103 -7.52 1.41 11.38
CA LYS A 103 -6.78 0.25 10.83
C LYS A 103 -5.50 0.67 10.10
N GLY A 104 -4.43 -0.11 10.23
CA GLY A 104 -3.22 0.06 9.44
C GLY A 104 -3.33 -0.49 8.01
N THR A 105 -2.31 -0.23 7.20
CA THR A 105 -2.11 -0.87 5.89
C THR A 105 -0.93 -1.81 5.99
N MET A 106 -1.14 -3.10 5.69
CA MET A 106 -0.11 -4.14 5.81
C MET A 106 0.54 -4.20 7.21
N SER A 107 -0.21 -3.82 8.25
CA SER A 107 0.27 -3.88 9.62
C SER A 107 -0.89 -3.98 10.61
N MET A 108 -0.68 -4.69 11.71
CA MET A 108 -1.58 -4.70 12.87
C MET A 108 -1.57 -3.35 13.61
N THR A 109 -0.39 -2.75 13.75
CA THR A 109 -0.20 -1.46 14.41
C THR A 109 -0.21 -0.35 13.38
N SER A 110 -1.26 0.48 13.39
CA SER A 110 -1.42 1.57 12.42
C SER A 110 -0.33 2.64 12.55
N LYS A 111 0.05 3.27 11.43
CA LYS A 111 1.13 4.27 11.36
C LYS A 111 0.70 5.34 10.36
N TYR A 112 0.28 6.50 10.86
CA TYR A 112 -0.25 7.62 10.07
C TYR A 112 0.61 8.86 10.26
N ALA A 113 0.96 9.53 9.17
CA ALA A 113 1.84 10.68 9.19
C ALA A 113 1.08 11.99 8.97
N PHE A 114 1.55 13.02 9.66
CA PHE A 114 1.00 14.36 9.63
C PHE A 114 2.13 15.37 9.44
N ALA A 115 1.91 16.37 8.59
CA ALA A 115 2.82 17.51 8.44
C ALA A 115 2.79 18.43 9.66
N ASP A 116 1.61 18.55 10.28
CA ASP A 116 1.39 19.36 11.47
C ASP A 116 1.33 18.49 12.72
N LYS A 117 2.11 18.87 13.74
CA LYS A 117 2.14 18.17 15.03
C LYS A 117 0.80 18.30 15.75
N ALA A 118 0.14 19.45 15.70
CA ALA A 118 -1.15 19.64 16.37
C ALA A 118 -2.23 18.75 15.75
N ALA A 119 -2.21 18.57 14.43
CA ALA A 119 -3.06 17.60 13.75
C ALA A 119 -2.81 16.15 14.20
N ALA A 120 -1.54 15.74 14.38
CA ALA A 120 -1.21 14.40 14.89
C ALA A 120 -1.73 14.21 16.32
N GLU A 121 -1.55 15.20 17.19
CA GLU A 121 -2.04 15.17 18.57
C GLU A 121 -3.57 15.11 18.64
N ALA A 122 -4.26 15.87 17.78
CA ALA A 122 -5.72 15.81 17.67
C ALA A 122 -6.19 14.42 17.20
N PHE A 123 -5.54 13.85 16.19
CA PHE A 123 -5.83 12.51 15.71
C PHE A 123 -5.58 11.44 16.78
N ALA A 124 -4.49 11.55 17.54
CA ALA A 124 -4.18 10.66 18.65
C ALA A 124 -5.19 10.80 19.80
N LYS A 125 -5.68 12.01 20.07
CA LYS A 125 -6.73 12.25 21.07
C LYS A 125 -8.06 11.60 20.67
N GLU A 126 -8.42 11.64 19.39
CA GLU A 126 -9.66 11.08 18.87
C GLU A 126 -9.60 9.55 18.74
N HIS A 127 -8.49 9.02 18.24
CA HIS A 127 -8.39 7.62 17.83
C HIS A 127 -7.45 6.78 18.72
N GLY A 128 -6.81 7.39 19.71
CA GLY A 128 -5.72 6.79 20.48
C GLY A 128 -4.43 6.70 19.67
N GLY A 129 -3.47 5.97 20.23
CA GLY A 129 -2.13 5.80 19.66
C GLY A 129 -1.12 6.78 20.25
N LYS A 130 0.15 6.53 19.94
CA LYS A 130 1.31 7.28 20.41
C LYS A 130 1.81 8.22 19.32
N VAL A 131 1.99 9.49 19.67
CA VAL A 131 2.63 10.49 18.79
C VAL A 131 4.15 10.31 18.85
N THR A 132 4.80 10.22 17.70
CA THR A 132 6.25 10.05 17.57
C THR A 132 6.75 10.61 16.23
N ASP A 133 8.03 10.51 15.95
CA ASP A 133 8.63 10.92 14.68
C ASP A 133 8.76 9.73 13.71
N PHE A 134 9.41 9.94 12.57
CA PHE A 134 9.67 8.87 11.62
C PHE A 134 10.49 7.72 12.23
N ASN A 135 11.52 8.01 13.02
CA ASN A 135 12.37 6.97 13.61
C ASN A 135 11.57 6.06 14.56
N GLY A 136 10.72 6.63 15.40
CA GLY A 136 9.84 5.86 16.28
C GLY A 136 8.84 5.01 15.51
N ALA A 137 8.23 5.56 14.45
CA ALA A 137 7.30 4.80 13.60
C ALA A 137 8.01 3.68 12.80
N TYR A 138 9.23 3.95 12.33
CA TYR A 138 10.05 3.00 11.58
C TYR A 138 10.52 1.84 12.46
N GLU A 139 11.00 2.14 13.67
CA GLU A 139 11.39 1.11 14.64
C GLU A 139 10.20 0.25 15.07
N GLU A 140 9.01 0.83 15.25
CA GLU A 140 7.80 0.04 15.49
C GLU A 140 7.48 -0.86 14.28
N ALA A 141 7.63 -0.34 13.06
CA ALA A 141 7.36 -1.12 11.85
C ALA A 141 8.35 -2.29 11.70
N LYS A 142 9.61 -2.12 12.10
CA LYS A 142 10.61 -3.19 12.17
C LYS A 142 10.28 -4.24 13.21
N LYS A 143 9.85 -3.84 14.41
CA LYS A 143 9.43 -4.78 15.47
C LYS A 143 8.24 -5.63 15.02
N ASP A 144 7.25 -4.99 14.40
CA ASP A 144 6.05 -5.68 13.91
C ASP A 144 6.31 -6.55 12.69
N PHE A 145 7.42 -6.30 11.96
CA PHE A 145 7.63 -6.79 10.60
C PHE A 145 7.49 -8.31 10.47
N ALA A 146 8.08 -9.09 11.38
CA ALA A 146 8.03 -10.54 11.32
C ALA A 146 6.58 -11.08 11.47
N ASN A 147 5.85 -10.57 12.45
CA ASN A 147 4.48 -10.99 12.73
C ASN A 147 3.51 -10.55 11.62
N ASP A 148 3.64 -9.29 11.17
CA ASP A 148 2.86 -8.76 10.05
C ASP A 148 3.14 -9.58 8.78
N SER A 149 4.41 -9.84 8.46
CA SER A 149 4.83 -10.60 7.28
C SER A 149 4.27 -12.02 7.28
N ALA A 150 4.29 -12.72 8.42
CA ALA A 150 3.72 -14.07 8.54
C ALA A 150 2.21 -14.07 8.25
N MET A 151 1.47 -13.11 8.83
CA MET A 151 0.03 -12.96 8.58
C MET A 151 -0.25 -12.62 7.11
N ILE A 152 0.51 -11.68 6.55
CA ILE A 152 0.37 -11.23 5.17
C ILE A 152 0.65 -12.38 4.21
N ALA A 153 1.71 -13.17 4.44
CA ALA A 153 2.06 -14.32 3.63
C ALA A 153 0.91 -15.34 3.57
N GLY A 154 0.31 -15.67 4.72
CA GLY A 154 -0.86 -16.54 4.79
C GLY A 154 -2.06 -16.00 4.01
N LYS A 155 -2.38 -14.71 4.19
CA LYS A 155 -3.48 -14.04 3.45
C LYS A 155 -3.22 -14.01 1.94
N GLN A 156 -2.00 -13.68 1.53
CA GLN A 156 -1.64 -13.61 0.12
C GLN A 156 -1.58 -15.00 -0.53
N ALA A 157 -1.16 -16.04 0.19
CA ALA A 157 -1.20 -17.43 -0.31
C ALA A 157 -2.65 -17.87 -0.59
N MET A 158 -3.58 -17.57 0.33
CA MET A 158 -5.00 -17.83 0.13
C MET A 158 -5.59 -17.01 -1.03
N MET A 159 -5.16 -15.74 -1.18
CA MET A 159 -5.54 -14.91 -2.33
C MET A 159 -4.97 -15.44 -3.65
N ALA A 160 -3.74 -15.93 -3.68
CA ALA A 160 -3.12 -16.50 -4.87
C ALA A 160 -3.85 -17.77 -5.33
N LYS A 161 -4.28 -18.65 -4.41
CA LYS A 161 -5.14 -19.81 -4.75
C LYS A 161 -6.45 -19.37 -5.41
N LYS A 162 -7.09 -18.31 -4.88
CA LYS A 162 -8.27 -17.70 -5.51
C LYS A 162 -7.94 -17.06 -6.86
N GLY A 163 -6.75 -16.47 -6.99
CA GLY A 163 -6.20 -15.93 -8.22
C GLY A 163 -6.07 -16.98 -9.31
N ALA A 164 -5.53 -18.15 -9.00
CA ALA A 164 -5.41 -19.28 -9.93
C ALA A 164 -6.78 -19.70 -10.49
N MET A 165 -7.77 -19.86 -9.60
CA MET A 165 -9.14 -20.21 -10.00
C MET A 165 -9.80 -19.13 -10.87
N LEU A 166 -9.59 -17.86 -10.53
CA LEU A 166 -10.12 -16.74 -11.32
C LEU A 166 -9.43 -16.66 -12.69
N TYR A 167 -8.12 -16.85 -12.72
CA TYR A 167 -7.32 -16.82 -13.93
C TYR A 167 -7.78 -17.89 -14.93
N ALA A 168 -7.90 -19.14 -14.48
CA ALA A 168 -8.37 -20.25 -15.31
C ALA A 168 -9.78 -20.02 -15.89
N LYS A 169 -10.64 -19.28 -15.19
CA LYS A 169 -12.04 -19.05 -15.60
C LYS A 169 -12.25 -17.79 -16.43
N LYS A 170 -11.42 -16.76 -16.25
CA LYS A 170 -11.70 -15.41 -16.74
C LYS A 170 -10.58 -14.78 -17.56
N CYS A 171 -9.44 -15.46 -17.69
CA CYS A 171 -8.26 -14.90 -18.33
C CYS A 171 -7.77 -15.79 -19.48
N GLN A 172 -7.17 -15.17 -20.48
CA GLN A 172 -6.38 -15.86 -21.48
C GLN A 172 -5.05 -16.35 -20.86
N PRO A 173 -4.53 -17.50 -21.30
CA PRO A 173 -3.22 -17.99 -20.85
C PRO A 173 -2.09 -17.08 -21.33
N THR A 174 -1.00 -17.05 -20.58
CA THR A 174 0.26 -16.39 -20.91
C THR A 174 1.39 -17.13 -20.21
N ASP A 175 2.57 -17.16 -20.81
CA ASP A 175 3.79 -17.75 -20.24
C ASP A 175 4.73 -16.70 -19.64
N VAL A 176 4.36 -15.42 -19.72
CA VAL A 176 5.15 -14.33 -19.14
C VAL A 176 5.31 -14.55 -17.63
N LYS A 177 6.56 -14.42 -17.19
CA LYS A 177 6.97 -14.43 -15.77
C LYS A 177 7.10 -13.00 -15.27
N PHE A 178 6.67 -12.76 -14.04
CA PHE A 178 6.64 -11.44 -13.44
C PHE A 178 7.46 -11.44 -12.16
N SER A 179 8.24 -10.38 -11.94
CA SER A 179 9.04 -10.25 -10.72
C SER A 179 8.19 -9.79 -9.53
N SER A 180 7.01 -9.20 -9.80
CA SER A 180 6.12 -8.69 -8.75
C SER A 180 4.64 -8.83 -9.11
N PRO A 181 3.74 -8.80 -8.10
CA PRO A 181 2.31 -8.70 -8.34
C PRO A 181 1.93 -7.40 -9.06
N ALA A 182 2.68 -6.32 -8.89
CA ALA A 182 2.43 -5.04 -9.55
C ALA A 182 2.59 -5.15 -11.08
N GLU A 183 3.69 -5.76 -11.53
CA GLU A 183 3.96 -6.02 -12.95
C GLU A 183 2.92 -6.95 -13.56
N ALA A 184 2.59 -8.05 -12.86
CA ALA A 184 1.58 -8.99 -13.32
C ALA A 184 0.22 -8.31 -13.54
N LYS A 185 -0.20 -7.45 -12.60
CA LYS A 185 -1.46 -6.70 -12.72
C LYS A 185 -1.43 -5.69 -13.85
N ALA A 186 -0.33 -4.95 -13.98
CA ALA A 186 -0.16 -4.00 -15.08
C ALA A 186 -0.25 -4.70 -16.44
N TYR A 187 0.40 -5.86 -16.58
CA TYR A 187 0.33 -6.67 -17.79
C TYR A 187 -1.09 -7.18 -18.07
N VAL A 188 -1.78 -7.73 -17.06
CA VAL A 188 -3.17 -8.20 -17.20
C VAL A 188 -4.08 -7.07 -17.68
N MET A 189 -3.93 -5.87 -17.11
CA MET A 189 -4.74 -4.71 -17.48
C MET A 189 -4.42 -4.21 -18.89
N LYS A 190 -3.12 -4.01 -19.20
CA LYS A 190 -2.65 -3.47 -20.47
C LYS A 190 -3.05 -4.34 -21.66
N ASN A 191 -2.97 -5.66 -21.49
CA ASN A 191 -3.26 -6.61 -22.56
C ASN A 191 -4.72 -7.09 -22.56
N GLY A 192 -5.57 -6.55 -21.67
CA GLY A 192 -6.95 -7.00 -21.56
C GLY A 192 -7.09 -8.50 -21.29
N LEU A 193 -6.10 -9.10 -20.62
CA LEU A 193 -5.97 -10.56 -20.50
C LEU A 193 -7.17 -11.20 -19.80
N CYS A 194 -7.76 -10.46 -18.86
CA CYS A 194 -8.87 -10.91 -18.03
C CYS A 194 -10.08 -9.99 -18.16
N LYS A 195 -11.29 -10.57 -18.26
CA LYS A 195 -12.54 -9.79 -18.38
C LYS A 195 -13.23 -9.61 -17.02
N GLY A 196 -13.63 -8.38 -16.72
CA GLY A 196 -14.52 -8.04 -15.60
C GLY A 196 -13.95 -8.35 -14.21
N LEU A 197 -12.64 -8.24 -14.02
CA LEU A 197 -12.04 -8.36 -12.68
C LEU A 197 -12.22 -7.06 -11.91
N ASN A 198 -12.76 -7.15 -10.69
CA ASN A 198 -12.70 -6.03 -9.75
C ASN A 198 -11.29 -5.89 -9.14
N PRO A 199 -10.97 -4.78 -8.45
CA PRO A 199 -9.62 -4.54 -7.92
C PRO A 199 -9.06 -5.64 -7.01
N LYS A 200 -9.92 -6.29 -6.20
CA LYS A 200 -9.53 -7.38 -5.31
C LYS A 200 -9.25 -8.67 -6.10
N GLN A 201 -10.04 -8.96 -7.12
CA GLN A 201 -9.81 -10.08 -8.02
C GLN A 201 -8.54 -9.88 -8.85
N LEU A 202 -8.29 -8.66 -9.33
CA LEU A 202 -7.06 -8.31 -10.02
C LEU A 202 -5.84 -8.50 -9.10
N GLN A 203 -5.94 -8.10 -7.83
CA GLN A 203 -4.88 -8.40 -6.84
C GLN A 203 -4.63 -9.90 -6.68
N ALA A 204 -5.69 -10.70 -6.58
CA ALA A 204 -5.58 -12.15 -6.45
C ALA A 204 -4.88 -12.78 -7.67
N VAL A 205 -5.28 -12.39 -8.88
CA VAL A 205 -4.66 -12.84 -10.13
C VAL A 205 -3.20 -12.39 -10.21
N GLY A 206 -2.89 -11.14 -9.85
CA GLY A 206 -1.52 -10.64 -9.79
C GLY A 206 -0.62 -11.46 -8.86
N LEU A 207 -1.10 -11.76 -7.65
CA LEU A 207 -0.37 -12.59 -6.68
C LEU A 207 -0.16 -14.02 -7.18
N PHE A 208 -1.11 -14.59 -7.92
CA PHE A 208 -0.94 -15.90 -8.54
C PHE A 208 0.14 -15.86 -9.64
N LEU A 209 0.01 -14.91 -10.57
CA LEU A 209 0.88 -14.80 -11.73
C LEU A 209 2.34 -14.49 -11.37
N SER A 210 2.59 -13.78 -10.28
CA SER A 210 3.95 -13.49 -9.80
C SER A 210 4.59 -14.62 -8.99
N ARG A 211 3.91 -15.75 -8.79
CA ARG A 211 4.37 -16.87 -7.94
C ARG A 211 4.44 -18.21 -8.68
N ARG A 212 4.15 -18.22 -9.98
CA ARG A 212 4.06 -19.44 -10.80
C ARG A 212 5.27 -19.60 -11.70
#